data_AF-A0A533SKB5-F1
#
_entry.id   AF-A0A533SKB5-F1
#
_cell.length_a   1.000
_cell.length_b   1.000
_cell.length_c   1.000
_cell.angle_alpha   90.00
_cell.angle_beta   90.00
_cell.angle_gamma   90.00
#
_symmetry.space_group_name_H-M   'P 1'
#
loop_
_entity.id
_entity.type
_entity.pdbx_description
1 polymer ?
#
loop_
_entity_poly.entity_id
_entity_poly.type
_entity_poly.pdbx_seq_one_letter_code
_entity_poly.pdbx_strand_id
1 'polypeptide(L)'
;MMADKKGTPLTGVTGFTAEILAKLAAYWIVNCEDLVSTAVGEGGLAGLVSVLGLGEDEVVKLVEAAQKALPPTVSFAPGDIQPQGLGALDEREPGEEKSLPPSFAPLPPSVDLRAGFGPVRNQGQRGTCVAHAGAAVREYLLRQQPPVMEFSEQFHYWDCKQNDLIPNLPGTYIKTSMARLQESGIPVESAWPYNPNPIQGNEGQGPAPQSAVDAAAKYRIT
;
A
#
# COMPACT_ATOMS: atom_id res chain seq x y z
N MET A 1 8.74 3.18 25.07
CA MET A 1 7.45 3.91 25.01
C MET A 1 6.93 3.77 23.59
N MET A 2 5.73 3.22 23.42
CA MET A 2 5.09 3.15 22.10
C MET A 2 4.74 4.57 21.66
N ALA A 3 4.94 4.89 20.39
CA ALA A 3 4.54 6.17 19.82
C ALA A 3 3.02 6.37 20.01
N ASP A 4 2.57 7.61 20.25
CA ASP A 4 1.15 7.95 20.35
C ASP A 4 0.43 7.60 19.05
N LYS A 5 -0.18 6.42 19.01
CA LYS A 5 -0.98 5.95 17.88
C LYS A 5 -2.30 6.72 17.89
N LYS A 6 -2.52 7.55 16.86
CA LYS A 6 -3.76 8.31 16.69
C LYS A 6 -4.92 7.35 16.38
N GLY A 7 -6.09 7.59 16.96
CA GLY A 7 -7.32 6.81 16.77
C GLY A 7 -8.30 7.00 17.93
N THR A 8 -9.48 6.39 17.86
CA THR A 8 -10.46 6.41 18.95
C THR A 8 -10.02 5.45 20.07
N PRO A 9 -9.60 5.93 21.24
CA PRO A 9 -9.03 5.06 22.27
C PRO A 9 -10.02 4.00 22.76
N LEU A 10 -9.56 2.77 23.00
CA LEU A 10 -10.36 1.74 23.69
C LEU A 10 -10.59 2.09 25.17
N THR A 11 -9.69 2.88 25.75
CA THR A 11 -9.83 3.41 27.11
C THR A 11 -11.07 4.31 27.19
N GLY A 12 -12.06 3.88 27.97
CA GLY A 12 -13.32 4.60 28.14
C GLY A 12 -14.51 4.00 27.38
N VAL A 13 -14.28 3.00 26.53
CA VAL A 13 -15.37 2.21 25.94
C VAL A 13 -15.86 1.18 26.95
N THR A 14 -17.18 1.11 27.14
CA THR A 14 -17.81 0.16 28.08
C THR A 14 -17.44 -1.28 27.76
N GLY A 15 -17.03 -2.05 28.78
CA GLY A 15 -16.65 -3.47 28.64
C GLY A 15 -15.14 -3.71 28.57
N PHE A 16 -14.33 -2.69 28.27
CA PHE A 16 -12.88 -2.81 28.22
C PHE A 16 -12.24 -2.64 29.60
N THR A 17 -12.01 -3.74 30.31
CA THR A 17 -11.30 -3.74 31.59
C THR A 17 -9.80 -3.49 31.41
N ALA A 18 -9.10 -3.11 32.48
CA ALA A 18 -7.65 -2.94 32.44
C ALA A 18 -6.90 -4.21 31.99
N GLU A 19 -7.41 -5.39 32.32
CA GLU A 19 -6.85 -6.66 31.87
C GLU A 19 -7.04 -6.87 30.36
N ILE A 20 -8.25 -6.61 29.84
CA ILE A 20 -8.55 -6.71 28.41
C ILE A 20 -7.67 -5.73 27.64
N LEU A 21 -7.57 -4.47 28.09
CA LEU A 21 -6.74 -3.45 27.47
C LEU A 21 -5.26 -3.86 27.47
N ALA A 22 -4.74 -4.45 28.55
CA ALA A 22 -3.36 -4.92 28.60
C ALA A 22 -3.10 -6.08 27.63
N LYS A 23 -4.04 -7.05 27.52
CA LYS A 23 -3.94 -8.16 26.56
C LYS A 23 -3.95 -7.66 25.12
N LEU A 24 -4.84 -6.72 24.77
CA LEU A 24 -4.90 -6.12 23.43
C LEU A 24 -3.65 -5.30 23.10
N ALA A 25 -3.15 -4.51 24.06
CA ALA A 25 -1.96 -3.68 23.87
C ALA A 25 -0.70 -4.50 23.58
N ALA A 26 -0.62 -5.75 24.08
CA ALA A 26 0.47 -6.68 23.75
C ALA A 26 0.56 -7.01 22.24
N TYR A 27 -0.55 -6.84 21.51
CA TYR A 27 -0.65 -7.03 20.06
C TYR A 27 -0.80 -5.71 19.30
N TRP A 28 -0.46 -4.57 19.93
CA TRP A 28 -0.62 -3.22 19.37
C TRP A 28 -2.05 -2.83 18.98
N ILE A 29 -3.05 -3.47 19.60
CA ILE A 29 -4.46 -3.11 19.48
C ILE A 29 -4.78 -2.15 20.63
N VAL A 30 -4.80 -0.85 20.35
CA VAL A 30 -4.93 0.20 21.39
C VAL A 30 -6.10 1.16 21.15
N ASN A 31 -6.64 1.19 19.93
CA ASN A 31 -7.80 1.99 19.56
C ASN A 31 -8.92 1.12 18.95
N CYS A 32 -10.11 1.70 18.77
CA CYS A 32 -11.29 1.01 18.28
C CYS A 32 -11.10 0.53 16.84
N GLU A 33 -10.40 1.31 16.02
CA GLU A 33 -10.08 1.00 14.62
C GLU A 33 -9.27 -0.30 14.52
N ASP A 34 -8.24 -0.44 15.36
CA ASP A 34 -7.40 -1.63 15.43
C ASP A 34 -8.20 -2.87 15.78
N LEU A 35 -9.06 -2.76 16.80
CA LEU A 35 -9.83 -3.91 17.28
C LEU A 35 -10.85 -4.36 16.25
N VAL A 36 -11.61 -3.41 15.69
CA VAL A 36 -12.65 -3.71 14.69
C VAL A 36 -12.01 -4.24 13.42
N SER A 37 -10.93 -3.60 12.92
CA SER A 37 -10.19 -4.08 11.75
C SER A 37 -9.61 -5.48 11.98
N THR A 38 -9.14 -5.78 13.19
CA THR A 38 -8.66 -7.13 13.53
C THR A 38 -9.81 -8.13 13.49
N ALA A 39 -10.97 -7.82 14.09
CA ALA A 39 -12.10 -8.72 14.17
C ALA A 39 -12.70 -9.10 12.80
N VAL A 40 -12.72 -8.16 11.86
CA VAL A 40 -13.23 -8.40 10.48
C VAL A 40 -12.22 -9.11 9.57
N GLY A 41 -10.95 -9.18 9.96
CA GLY A 41 -9.91 -9.89 9.22
C GLY A 41 -10.10 -11.41 9.24
N GLU A 42 -9.53 -12.11 8.25
CA GLU A 42 -9.59 -13.57 8.18
C GLU A 42 -9.00 -14.21 9.45
N GLY A 43 -9.81 -15.02 10.14
CA GLY A 43 -9.43 -15.65 11.41
C GLY A 43 -9.30 -14.70 12.61
N GLY A 44 -9.57 -13.41 12.42
CA GLY A 44 -9.33 -12.37 13.42
C GLY A 44 -10.16 -12.51 14.69
N LEU A 45 -11.46 -12.79 14.57
CA LEU A 45 -12.35 -13.03 15.71
C LEU A 45 -11.87 -14.22 16.57
N ALA A 46 -11.51 -15.34 15.94
CA ALA A 46 -10.99 -16.52 16.62
C ALA A 46 -9.66 -16.22 17.35
N GLY A 47 -8.79 -15.43 16.72
CA GLY A 47 -7.56 -14.93 17.34
C GLY A 47 -7.84 -14.08 18.59
N LEU A 48 -8.80 -13.15 18.52
CA LEU A 48 -9.21 -12.31 19.65
C LEU A 48 -9.79 -13.14 20.81
N VAL A 49 -10.62 -14.14 20.51
CA VAL A 49 -11.12 -15.12 21.49
C VAL A 49 -9.97 -15.80 22.21
N SER A 50 -8.98 -16.30 21.47
CA SER A 50 -7.81 -16.96 22.04
C SER A 50 -6.95 -16.03 22.89
N VAL A 51 -6.70 -14.80 22.42
CA VAL A 51 -5.86 -13.80 23.11
C VAL A 51 -6.52 -13.29 24.38
N LEU A 52 -7.83 -13.01 24.33
CA LEU A 52 -8.56 -12.46 25.45
C LEU A 52 -8.90 -13.53 26.50
N GLY A 53 -9.00 -14.78 26.08
CA GLY A 53 -9.46 -15.88 26.93
C GLY A 53 -10.93 -15.73 27.31
N LEU A 54 -11.72 -15.13 26.42
CA LEU A 54 -13.15 -14.85 26.59
C LEU A 54 -13.97 -15.72 25.64
N GLY A 55 -15.26 -15.89 25.92
CA GLY A 55 -16.17 -16.54 24.98
C GLY A 55 -16.37 -15.71 23.70
N GLU A 56 -16.69 -16.37 22.59
CA GLU A 56 -16.95 -15.68 21.30
C GLU A 56 -18.00 -14.57 21.43
N ASP A 57 -19.12 -14.85 22.11
CA ASP A 57 -20.18 -13.85 22.37
C ASP A 57 -19.69 -12.63 23.16
N GLU A 58 -18.73 -12.81 24.07
CA GLU A 58 -18.16 -11.72 24.86
C GLU A 58 -17.24 -10.87 23.99
N VAL A 59 -16.44 -11.50 23.13
CA VAL A 59 -15.59 -10.80 22.17
C VAL A 59 -16.43 -10.05 21.14
N VAL A 60 -17.51 -10.65 20.63
CA VAL A 60 -18.44 -9.98 19.72
C VAL A 60 -19.02 -8.71 20.35
N LYS A 61 -19.45 -8.77 21.61
CA LYS A 61 -19.96 -7.58 22.33
C LYS A 61 -18.90 -6.48 22.49
N LEU A 62 -17.64 -6.85 22.72
CA LEU A 62 -16.53 -5.90 22.77
C LEU A 62 -16.30 -5.23 21.41
N VAL A 63 -16.33 -6.02 20.33
CA VAL A 63 -16.19 -5.52 18.95
C VAL A 63 -17.35 -4.59 18.59
N GLU A 64 -18.59 -4.93 18.94
CA GLU A 64 -19.76 -4.07 18.73
C GLU A 64 -19.67 -2.76 19.53
N ALA A 65 -19.19 -2.82 20.77
CA ALA A 65 -18.97 -1.63 21.60
C ALA A 65 -17.90 -0.71 20.99
N ALA A 66 -16.81 -1.27 20.49
CA ALA A 66 -15.76 -0.53 19.79
C ALA A 66 -16.28 0.05 18.46
N GLN A 67 -17.03 -0.73 17.68
CA GLN A 67 -17.65 -0.28 16.42
C GLN A 67 -18.59 0.91 16.65
N LYS A 68 -19.36 0.89 17.74
CA LYS A 68 -20.26 2.00 18.12
C LYS A 68 -19.50 3.26 18.56
N ALA A 69 -18.28 3.11 19.07
CA ALA A 69 -17.43 4.23 19.47
C ALA A 69 -16.70 4.89 18.30
N LEU A 70 -16.66 4.26 17.13
CA LEU A 70 -15.98 4.79 15.95
C LEU A 70 -16.63 6.11 15.46
N PRO A 71 -15.82 7.03 14.91
CA PRO A 71 -16.35 8.21 14.23
C PRO A 71 -17.25 7.79 13.05
N PRO A 72 -18.31 8.55 12.71
CA PRO A 72 -19.22 8.23 11.61
C PRO A 72 -18.54 8.13 10.23
N THR A 73 -17.32 8.65 10.10
CA THR A 73 -16.50 8.64 8.88
C THR A 73 -15.68 7.36 8.71
N VAL A 74 -15.73 6.42 9.66
CA VAL A 74 -14.95 5.18 9.66
C VAL A 74 -15.90 3.98 9.54
N SER A 75 -15.74 3.18 8.49
CA SER A 75 -16.51 1.95 8.28
C SER A 75 -15.58 0.78 7.97
N PHE A 76 -15.94 -0.38 8.51
CA PHE A 76 -15.26 -1.66 8.29
C PHE A 76 -16.27 -2.73 7.79
N ALA A 77 -17.41 -2.30 7.25
CA ALA A 77 -18.44 -3.21 6.76
C ALA A 77 -17.89 -4.05 5.58
N PRO A 78 -18.29 -5.34 5.48
CA PRO A 78 -18.00 -6.15 4.30
C PRO A 78 -18.50 -5.46 3.03
N GLY A 79 -17.57 -5.07 2.14
CA GLY A 79 -17.85 -4.30 0.92
C GLY A 79 -17.28 -2.86 0.89
N ASP A 80 -16.94 -2.29 2.05
CA ASP A 80 -16.28 -0.97 2.13
C ASP A 80 -14.75 -1.06 1.99
N ILE A 81 -14.18 -2.24 2.24
CA ILE A 81 -12.82 -2.56 1.82
C ILE A 81 -12.86 -2.75 0.30
N GLN A 82 -12.61 -1.68 -0.44
CA GLN A 82 -12.34 -1.78 -1.87
C GLN A 82 -11.09 -2.66 -2.02
N PRO A 83 -11.18 -3.86 -2.64
CA PRO A 83 -10.02 -4.75 -2.80
C PRO A 83 -8.88 -4.06 -3.56
N GLN A 84 -9.20 -3.01 -4.33
CA GLN A 84 -8.29 -2.29 -5.21
C GLN A 84 -7.80 -0.95 -4.62
N GLY A 85 -8.19 -0.59 -3.39
CA GLY A 85 -7.83 0.70 -2.76
C GLY A 85 -6.34 0.86 -2.41
N LEU A 86 -5.58 -0.23 -2.40
CA LEU A 86 -4.14 -0.22 -2.11
C LEU A 86 -3.26 -0.09 -3.35
N GLY A 87 -3.83 0.06 -4.54
CA GLY A 87 -3.15 0.43 -5.79
C GLY A 87 -2.26 -0.64 -6.44
N ALA A 88 -1.87 -1.69 -5.70
CA ALA A 88 -1.15 -2.84 -6.22
C ALA A 88 -2.11 -4.00 -6.46
N LEU A 89 -2.32 -4.32 -7.73
CA LEU A 89 -3.06 -5.50 -8.13
C LEU A 89 -2.05 -6.62 -8.38
N ASP A 90 -2.16 -7.69 -7.62
CA ASP A 90 -1.34 -8.88 -7.81
C ASP A 90 -2.28 -10.05 -8.09
N GLU A 91 -2.32 -10.47 -9.36
CA GLU A 91 -2.92 -11.74 -9.74
C GLU A 91 -1.78 -12.65 -10.17
N ARG A 92 -1.51 -13.65 -9.32
CA ARG A 92 -0.56 -14.70 -9.61
C ARG A 92 -1.11 -15.57 -10.75
N GLU A 93 -0.42 -15.60 -11.88
CA GLU A 93 -0.79 -16.49 -12.98
C GLU A 93 -0.57 -17.96 -12.56
N PRO A 94 -1.53 -18.87 -12.82
CA PRO A 94 -1.34 -20.30 -12.59
C PRO A 94 -0.13 -20.81 -13.40
N GLY A 95 0.89 -21.33 -12.73
CA GLY A 95 2.10 -21.86 -13.37
C GLY A 95 3.38 -21.04 -13.18
N GLU A 96 3.31 -19.87 -12.55
CA GLU A 96 4.52 -19.22 -11.99
C GLU A 96 4.97 -19.95 -10.71
N GLU A 97 5.58 -21.12 -10.89
CA GLU A 97 6.40 -21.73 -9.85
C GLU A 97 7.66 -20.88 -9.67
N LYS A 98 7.85 -20.35 -8.45
CA LYS A 98 9.13 -19.75 -8.06
C LYS A 98 10.20 -20.82 -8.27
N SER A 99 11.15 -20.57 -9.17
CA SER A 99 12.43 -21.25 -9.09
C SER A 99 12.96 -21.05 -7.68
N LEU A 100 13.33 -22.13 -6.98
CA LEU A 100 13.91 -22.03 -5.64
C LEU A 100 14.99 -20.95 -5.63
N PRO A 101 15.10 -20.12 -4.58
CA PRO A 101 16.15 -19.10 -4.51
C PRO A 101 17.50 -19.78 -4.78
N PRO A 102 18.33 -19.24 -5.68
CA PRO A 102 19.49 -19.94 -6.24
C PRO A 102 20.62 -20.21 -5.22
N SER A 103 20.45 -19.83 -3.95
CA SER A 103 21.50 -19.89 -2.95
C SER A 103 20.95 -20.20 -1.55
N PHE A 104 21.53 -21.23 -0.93
CA PHE A 104 21.44 -21.54 0.50
C PHE A 104 22.57 -20.87 1.30
N ALA A 105 23.29 -19.91 0.72
CA ALA A 105 24.33 -19.19 1.44
C ALA A 105 23.72 -18.45 2.65
N PRO A 106 24.40 -18.41 3.80
CA PRO A 106 23.93 -17.66 4.95
C PRO A 106 23.77 -16.18 4.57
N LEU A 107 22.61 -15.61 4.87
CA LEU A 107 22.36 -14.19 4.67
C LEU A 107 23.27 -13.35 5.57
N PRO A 108 23.70 -12.16 5.12
CA PRO A 108 24.40 -11.22 6.00
C PRO A 108 23.49 -10.82 7.18
N PRO A 109 24.06 -10.47 8.35
CA PRO A 109 23.29 -10.11 9.54
C PRO A 109 22.45 -8.82 9.35
N SER A 110 22.81 -7.98 8.39
CA SER A 110 22.08 -6.77 8.02
C SER A 110 22.41 -6.33 6.60
N VAL A 111 21.42 -5.75 5.91
CA VAL A 111 21.58 -5.07 4.61
C VAL A 111 20.80 -3.76 4.69
N ASP A 112 21.44 -2.65 4.34
CA ASP A 112 20.81 -1.34 4.23
C ASP A 112 20.99 -0.81 2.80
N LEU A 113 19.89 -0.67 2.08
CA LEU A 113 19.88 -0.16 0.70
C LEU A 113 19.38 1.29 0.61
N ARG A 114 19.03 1.93 1.73
CA ARG A 114 18.34 3.23 1.75
C ARG A 114 19.12 4.33 1.04
N ALA A 115 20.46 4.28 1.08
CA ALA A 115 21.32 5.26 0.41
C ALA A 115 21.15 5.30 -1.13
N GLY A 116 20.59 4.23 -1.72
CA GLY A 116 20.29 4.16 -3.16
C GLY A 116 18.89 4.65 -3.54
N PHE A 117 18.05 5.04 -2.58
CA PHE A 117 16.70 5.54 -2.84
C PHE A 117 16.61 7.05 -2.59
N GLY A 118 15.75 7.71 -3.35
CA GLY A 118 15.38 9.11 -3.13
C GLY A 118 14.55 9.28 -1.85
N PRO A 119 14.11 10.51 -1.55
CA PRO A 119 13.19 10.76 -0.44
C PRO A 119 11.86 10.02 -0.65
N VAL A 120 11.16 9.75 0.45
CA VAL A 120 9.81 9.18 0.41
C VAL A 120 8.85 10.16 -0.27
N ARG A 121 8.15 9.68 -1.30
CA ARG A 121 7.17 10.44 -2.09
C ARG A 121 5.76 10.25 -1.55
N ASN A 122 4.82 11.10 -1.99
CA ASN A 122 3.44 11.11 -1.53
C ASN A 122 2.45 10.95 -2.69
N GLN A 123 1.84 9.76 -2.79
CA GLN A 123 0.81 9.46 -3.78
C GLN A 123 -0.50 10.24 -3.59
N GLY A 124 -0.70 10.87 -2.43
CA GLY A 124 -1.92 11.60 -2.12
C GLY A 124 -3.11 10.66 -1.94
N GLN A 125 -4.23 11.01 -2.57
CA GLN A 125 -5.50 10.30 -2.45
C GLN A 125 -5.76 9.32 -3.60
N ARG A 126 -4.71 8.98 -4.37
CA ARG A 126 -4.82 8.11 -5.54
C ARG A 126 -4.17 6.75 -5.29
N GLY A 127 -4.66 5.71 -5.95
CA GLY A 127 -4.11 4.35 -5.91
C GLY A 127 -2.87 4.17 -6.81
N THR A 128 -1.84 5.01 -6.68
CA THR A 128 -0.67 5.04 -7.59
C THR A 128 0.61 4.46 -6.98
N CYS A 129 0.49 3.65 -5.92
CA CYS A 129 1.65 3.11 -5.18
C CYS A 129 2.61 2.30 -6.07
N VAL A 130 2.09 1.53 -7.05
CA VAL A 130 2.90 0.74 -7.98
C VAL A 130 3.70 1.64 -8.91
N ALA A 131 3.13 2.77 -9.33
CA ALA A 131 3.86 3.73 -10.16
C ALA A 131 4.98 4.41 -9.36
N HIS A 132 4.73 4.78 -8.10
CA HIS A 132 5.75 5.31 -7.21
C HIS A 132 6.86 4.30 -6.92
N ALA A 133 6.51 3.05 -6.61
CA ALA A 133 7.48 1.99 -6.41
C ALA A 133 8.30 1.72 -7.68
N GLY A 134 7.66 1.70 -8.86
CA GLY A 134 8.34 1.53 -10.14
C GLY A 134 9.32 2.67 -10.45
N ALA A 135 8.93 3.92 -10.23
CA ALA A 135 9.81 5.07 -10.38
C ALA A 135 11.01 4.98 -9.43
N ALA A 136 10.79 4.71 -8.13
CA ALA A 136 11.86 4.56 -7.16
C ALA A 136 12.82 3.39 -7.50
N VAL A 137 12.31 2.26 -8.01
CA VAL A 137 13.15 1.17 -8.52
C VAL A 137 13.99 1.65 -9.70
N ARG A 138 13.41 2.41 -10.63
CA ARG A 138 14.15 2.96 -11.76
C ARG A 138 15.27 3.90 -11.30
N GLU A 139 15.01 4.77 -10.33
CA GLU A 139 16.01 5.66 -9.73
C GLU A 139 17.15 4.85 -9.10
N TYR A 140 16.81 3.84 -8.28
CA TYR A 140 17.77 2.95 -7.63
C TYR A 140 18.67 2.23 -8.65
N LEU A 141 18.10 1.77 -9.77
CA LEU A 141 18.84 1.08 -10.83
C LEU A 141 19.84 1.98 -11.58
N LEU A 142 19.79 3.32 -11.41
CA LEU A 142 20.86 4.20 -11.89
C LEU A 142 22.15 4.08 -11.07
N ARG A 143 22.12 3.40 -9.92
CA ARG A 143 23.27 3.15 -9.04
C ARG A 143 23.97 4.45 -8.58
N GLN A 144 23.19 5.51 -8.42
CA GLN A 144 23.62 6.80 -7.87
C GLN A 144 23.25 6.87 -6.39
N GLN A 145 24.12 7.43 -5.55
CA GLN A 145 23.90 7.55 -4.11
C GLN A 145 24.34 8.95 -3.63
N PRO A 146 23.40 9.86 -3.30
CA PRO A 146 21.95 9.72 -3.47
C PRO A 146 21.55 9.74 -4.96
N PRO A 147 20.35 9.23 -5.31
CA PRO A 147 19.79 9.44 -6.64
C PRO A 147 19.65 10.93 -6.95
N VAL A 148 20.09 11.34 -8.13
CA VAL A 148 19.98 12.74 -8.60
C VAL A 148 18.77 12.93 -9.52
N MET A 149 18.31 11.85 -10.14
CA MET A 149 17.20 11.85 -11.08
C MET A 149 15.90 11.56 -10.33
N GLU A 150 14.88 12.38 -10.59
CA GLU A 150 13.51 12.14 -10.16
C GLU A 150 12.68 11.80 -11.41
N PHE A 151 11.99 10.66 -11.40
CA PHE A 151 11.19 10.20 -12.54
C PHE A 151 9.70 10.41 -12.32
N SER A 152 8.96 10.62 -13.41
CA SER A 152 7.54 10.98 -13.37
C SER A 152 6.63 9.80 -13.01
N GLU A 153 6.15 9.76 -11.77
CA GLU A 153 5.14 8.78 -11.34
C GLU A 153 3.82 8.97 -12.09
N GLN A 154 3.51 10.21 -12.50
CA GLN A 154 2.32 10.52 -13.29
C GLN A 154 2.37 9.92 -14.69
N PHE A 155 3.48 10.08 -15.39
CA PHE A 155 3.68 9.45 -16.69
C PHE A 155 3.61 7.94 -16.56
N HIS A 156 4.31 7.39 -15.57
CA HIS A 156 4.36 5.93 -15.38
C HIS A 156 2.99 5.34 -15.08
N TYR A 157 2.21 5.98 -14.20
CA TYR A 157 0.86 5.55 -13.90
C TYR A 157 -0.06 5.66 -15.12
N TRP A 158 -0.01 6.78 -15.86
CA TRP A 158 -0.78 6.95 -17.10
C TRP A 158 -0.48 5.84 -18.11
N ASP A 159 0.80 5.54 -18.35
CA ASP A 159 1.22 4.51 -19.30
C ASP A 159 0.77 3.11 -18.83
N CYS A 160 0.79 2.84 -17.53
CA CYS A 160 0.18 1.63 -16.98
C CYS A 160 -1.32 1.57 -17.27
N LYS A 161 -2.08 2.66 -17.05
CA LYS A 161 -3.53 2.70 -17.35
C LYS A 161 -3.85 2.53 -18.84
N GLN A 162 -2.93 2.92 -19.75
CA GLN A 162 -3.12 2.66 -21.18
C GLN A 162 -2.93 1.19 -21.57
N ASN A 163 -2.27 0.40 -20.71
CA ASN A 163 -1.83 -0.96 -21.02
C ASN A 163 -2.28 -1.99 -19.98
N ASP A 164 -3.20 -1.63 -19.07
CA ASP A 164 -3.81 -2.55 -18.12
C ASP A 164 -5.26 -2.88 -18.48
N LEU A 165 -5.78 -3.91 -17.81
CA LEU A 165 -7.13 -4.42 -18.06
C LEU A 165 -8.21 -3.63 -17.30
N ILE A 166 -7.82 -2.59 -16.55
CA ILE A 166 -8.70 -1.84 -15.66
C ILE A 166 -8.52 -0.32 -15.82
N PRO A 167 -8.54 0.24 -17.04
CA PRO A 167 -8.06 1.60 -17.34
C PRO A 167 -8.77 2.73 -16.56
N ASN A 168 -9.99 2.48 -16.09
CA ASN A 168 -10.84 3.46 -15.40
C ASN A 168 -10.93 3.22 -13.88
N LEU A 169 -10.24 2.21 -13.35
CA LEU A 169 -10.22 1.89 -11.91
C LEU A 169 -8.86 2.25 -11.30
N PRO A 170 -8.83 2.69 -10.03
CA PRO A 170 -7.59 2.92 -9.30
C PRO A 170 -6.71 1.68 -9.23
N GLY A 171 -5.39 1.92 -9.23
CA GLY A 171 -4.39 0.87 -9.16
C GLY A 171 -3.93 0.37 -10.53
N THR A 172 -2.87 -0.42 -10.49
CA THR A 172 -2.36 -1.17 -11.64
C THR A 172 -1.57 -2.40 -11.16
N TYR A 173 -1.12 -3.22 -12.10
CA TYR A 173 -0.38 -4.45 -11.79
C TYR A 173 1.12 -4.20 -11.77
N ILE A 174 1.84 -4.86 -10.86
CA ILE A 174 3.31 -4.79 -10.80
C ILE A 174 3.91 -5.27 -12.14
N LYS A 175 3.36 -6.35 -12.72
CA LYS A 175 3.78 -6.85 -14.03
C LYS A 175 3.64 -5.80 -15.14
N THR A 176 2.51 -5.07 -15.16
CA THR A 176 2.29 -3.99 -16.13
C THR A 176 3.31 -2.87 -15.93
N SER A 177 3.52 -2.43 -14.68
CA SER A 177 4.51 -1.40 -14.34
C SER A 177 5.92 -1.77 -14.79
N MET A 178 6.39 -2.99 -14.50
CA MET A 178 7.72 -3.43 -14.92
C MET A 178 7.83 -3.55 -16.44
N ALA A 179 6.80 -4.07 -17.11
CA ALA A 179 6.76 -4.14 -18.57
C ALA A 179 6.78 -2.75 -19.22
N ARG A 180 6.08 -1.76 -18.64
CA ARG A 180 6.11 -0.37 -19.13
C ARG A 180 7.46 0.28 -18.95
N LEU A 181 8.13 0.05 -17.82
CA LEU A 181 9.51 0.50 -17.63
C LEU A 181 10.48 -0.12 -18.66
N GLN A 182 10.26 -1.36 -19.09
CA GLN A 182 11.07 -2.01 -20.13
C GLN A 182 10.76 -1.48 -21.54
N GLU A 183 9.49 -1.38 -21.91
CA GLU A 183 9.07 -1.04 -23.27
C GLU A 183 9.04 0.47 -23.54
N SER A 184 8.43 1.24 -22.65
CA SER A 184 8.26 2.69 -22.78
C SER A 184 9.39 3.46 -22.12
N GLY A 185 9.88 2.98 -20.98
CA GLY A 185 10.72 3.75 -20.07
C GLY A 185 9.90 4.78 -19.29
N ILE A 186 10.58 5.79 -18.75
CA ILE A 186 9.95 6.80 -17.88
C ILE A 186 10.69 8.14 -17.99
N PRO A 187 10.01 9.27 -18.20
CA PRO A 187 10.65 10.57 -18.28
C PRO A 187 10.92 11.13 -16.88
N VAL A 188 11.72 12.19 -16.81
CA VAL A 188 11.94 12.92 -15.55
C VAL A 188 10.64 13.57 -15.06
N GLU A 189 10.53 13.76 -13.75
CA GLU A 189 9.34 14.33 -13.09
C GLU A 189 8.96 15.71 -13.68
N SER A 190 9.96 16.54 -14.01
CA SER A 190 9.70 17.85 -14.63
C SER A 190 9.03 17.79 -16.01
N ALA A 191 9.04 16.64 -16.69
CA ALA A 191 8.38 16.48 -17.98
C ALA A 191 6.85 16.30 -17.83
N TRP A 192 6.41 15.69 -16.73
CA TRP A 192 4.99 15.60 -16.38
C TRP A 192 4.82 15.46 -14.85
N PRO A 193 4.62 16.56 -14.13
CA PRO A 193 4.56 16.53 -12.67
C PRO A 193 3.38 15.74 -12.12
N TYR A 194 3.58 15.13 -10.96
CA TYR A 194 2.56 14.36 -10.27
C TYR A 194 1.42 15.21 -9.70
N ASN A 195 0.18 14.80 -10.01
CA ASN A 195 -1.02 15.35 -9.39
C ASN A 195 -1.57 14.35 -8.35
N PRO A 196 -1.57 14.69 -7.05
CA PRO A 196 -2.00 13.79 -5.99
C PRO A 196 -3.53 13.67 -5.85
N ASN A 197 -4.29 14.49 -6.58
CA ASN A 197 -5.74 14.55 -6.45
C ASN A 197 -6.43 13.70 -7.53
N PRO A 198 -7.43 12.87 -7.19
CA PRO A 198 -8.21 12.14 -8.17
C PRO A 198 -9.02 13.10 -9.07
N ILE A 199 -9.20 12.71 -10.33
CA ILE A 199 -10.08 13.40 -11.29
C ILE A 199 -11.17 12.42 -11.70
N GLN A 200 -12.42 12.74 -11.38
CA GLN A 200 -13.54 11.87 -11.69
C GLN A 200 -13.62 11.60 -13.20
N GLY A 201 -13.65 10.31 -13.57
CA GLY A 201 -13.68 9.88 -14.97
C GLY A 201 -12.35 9.98 -15.71
N ASN A 202 -11.25 10.34 -15.04
CA ASN A 202 -9.92 10.40 -15.64
C ASN A 202 -8.85 9.85 -14.70
N GLU A 203 -8.84 8.53 -14.51
CA GLU A 203 -7.94 7.85 -13.57
C GLU A 203 -6.45 8.05 -13.93
N GLY A 204 -6.11 7.85 -15.21
CA GLY A 204 -4.76 8.04 -15.73
C GLY A 204 -4.34 9.51 -15.87
N GLN A 205 -5.28 10.46 -15.78
CA GLN A 205 -5.07 11.90 -15.93
C GLN A 205 -4.41 12.32 -17.25
N GLY A 206 -4.63 11.53 -18.30
CA GLY A 206 -4.02 11.74 -19.61
C GLY A 206 -4.82 12.62 -20.56
N PRO A 207 -4.32 12.82 -21.80
CA PRO A 207 -3.09 12.21 -22.34
C PRO A 207 -1.79 12.87 -21.83
N ALA A 208 -0.67 12.15 -21.99
CA ALA A 208 0.66 12.68 -21.68
C ALA A 208 1.09 13.82 -22.63
N PRO A 209 1.87 14.80 -22.15
CA PRO A 209 2.59 15.71 -23.04
C PRO A 209 3.50 14.91 -23.98
N GLN A 210 3.51 15.24 -25.28
CA GLN A 210 4.34 14.53 -26.26
C GLN A 210 5.83 14.57 -25.90
N SER A 211 6.30 15.68 -25.32
CA SER A 211 7.67 15.82 -24.82
C SER A 211 8.02 14.80 -23.73
N ALA A 212 7.05 14.40 -22.89
CA ALA A 212 7.24 13.37 -21.88
C ALA A 212 7.33 11.98 -22.51
N VAL A 213 6.48 11.70 -23.51
CA VAL A 213 6.51 10.45 -24.29
C VAL A 213 7.86 10.28 -24.99
N ASP A 214 8.33 11.33 -25.69
CA ASP A 214 9.58 11.28 -26.44
C ASP A 214 10.81 11.11 -25.52
N ALA A 215 10.76 11.68 -24.31
CA ALA A 215 11.83 11.59 -23.33
C ALA A 215 11.89 10.24 -22.59
N ALA A 216 10.78 9.51 -22.50
CA ALA A 216 10.65 8.30 -21.68
C ALA A 216 11.61 7.19 -22.11
N ALA A 217 11.73 6.97 -23.43
CA ALA A 217 12.51 5.88 -24.01
C ALA A 217 14.00 5.90 -23.62
N LYS A 218 14.52 7.07 -23.21
CA LYS A 218 15.89 7.24 -22.72
C LYS A 218 16.16 6.47 -21.42
N TYR A 219 15.14 6.21 -20.61
CA TYR A 219 15.30 5.65 -19.26
C TYR A 219 14.52 4.35 -19.07
N ARG A 220 14.62 3.44 -20.03
CA ARG A 220 14.15 2.05 -19.86
C ARG A 220 14.96 1.29 -18.80
N ILE A 221 14.35 0.26 -18.23
CA ILE A 221 15.06 -0.80 -17.50
C ILE A 221 15.40 -1.95 -18.45
N THR A 222 16.44 -2.71 -18.12
CA THR A 222 16.92 -3.88 -18.87
C THR A 222 16.64 -5.16 -18.12
#